data_AF-A0A2H9N8S5-F1
#
_entry.id   AF-A0A2H9N8S5-F1
#
_cell.length_a   1.000
_cell.length_b   1.000
_cell.length_c   1.000
_cell.angle_alpha   90.00
_cell.angle_beta   90.00
_cell.angle_gamma   90.00
#
_symmetry.space_group_name_H-M   'P 1'
#
loop_
_entity.id
_entity.type
_entity.pdbx_description
1 polymer ?
#
loop_
_entity_poly.entity_id
_entity_poly.type
_entity_poly.pdbx_seq_one_letter_code
_entity_poly.pdbx_strand_id
1 'polypeptide(L)' 'KGEVVALAKAVASTEDILNMEHGVVAETKRVLMRRGTYPKCWKSGEA' A
#
# COMPACT_ATOMS: atom_id res chain seq x y z
N LYS A 1 4.67 -10.77 9.46
CA LYS A 1 3.49 -10.98 10.33
C LYS A 1 2.30 -11.64 9.61
N GLY A 2 2.27 -11.69 8.27
CA GLY A 2 1.23 -12.45 7.55
C GLY A 2 -0.19 -11.89 7.69
N GLU A 3 -0.31 -10.62 8.12
CA GLU A 3 -1.60 -9.97 8.35
C GLU A 3 -2.18 -9.44 7.03
N VAL A 4 -3.48 -9.62 6.85
CA VAL A 4 -4.16 -9.11 5.66
C VAL A 4 -4.42 -7.60 5.83
N VAL A 5 -3.84 -6.78 4.96
CA VAL A 5 -4.02 -5.33 4.97
C VAL A 5 -5.23 -4.92 4.15
N ALA A 6 -5.22 -5.25 2.85
CA ALA A 6 -6.23 -4.87 1.89
C ALA A 6 -6.26 -5.82 0.69
N LEU A 7 -7.38 -5.80 -0.04
CA LEU A 7 -7.49 -6.34 -1.39
C LEU A 7 -7.19 -5.23 -2.40
N ALA A 8 -6.33 -5.51 -3.36
CA ALA A 8 -5.92 -4.57 -4.40
C ALA A 8 -5.75 -5.27 -5.75
N LYS A 9 -5.90 -4.51 -6.84
CA LYS A 9 -5.60 -4.97 -8.21
C LYS A 9 -4.20 -4.47 -8.58
N ALA A 10 -3.33 -5.38 -9.02
CA ALA A 10 -2.02 -5.00 -9.54
C ALA A 10 -2.18 -4.17 -10.83
N VAL A 11 -1.45 -3.06 -10.93
CA VAL A 11 -1.41 -2.20 -12.12
C VAL A 11 -0.07 -2.25 -12.86
N ALA A 12 0.94 -2.91 -12.26
CA ALA A 12 2.26 -3.13 -12.83
C ALA A 12 2.61 -4.63 -12.77
N SER A 13 3.48 -5.08 -13.68
CA SER A 13 4.00 -6.46 -13.66
C SER A 13 5.03 -6.64 -12.55
N THR A 14 5.36 -7.89 -12.20
CA THR A 14 6.39 -8.18 -11.19
C THR A 14 7.74 -7.59 -11.58
N GLU A 15 8.13 -7.71 -12.86
CA GLU A 15 9.39 -7.19 -13.37
C GLU A 15 9.43 -5.67 -13.29
N ASP A 16 8.33 -5.00 -13.63
CA ASP A 16 8.24 -3.54 -13.52
C ASP A 16 8.32 -3.09 -12.06
N ILE A 17 7.61 -3.76 -11.15
CA ILE A 17 7.64 -3.45 -9.71
C ILE A 17 9.06 -3.56 -9.13
N LEU A 18 9.86 -4.51 -9.63
CA LEU A 18 11.24 -4.68 -9.19
C LEU A 18 12.18 -3.59 -9.72
N ASN A 19 11.90 -3.02 -10.90
CA ASN A 19 12.74 -2.01 -11.55
C ASN A 19 12.30 -0.56 -11.29
N MET A 20 11.07 -0.32 -10.84
CA MET A 20 10.53 1.01 -10.58
C MET A 20 10.95 1.57 -9.22
N GLU A 21 11.48 2.79 -9.18
CA GLU A 21 11.79 3.49 -7.92
C GLU A 21 10.59 4.29 -7.35
N HIS A 22 9.65 4.68 -8.23
CA HIS A 22 8.49 5.48 -7.86
C HIS A 22 7.27 5.14 -8.74
N GLY A 23 6.08 5.31 -8.19
CA GLY A 23 4.82 5.10 -8.91
C GLY A 23 3.79 4.33 -8.08
N VAL A 24 2.59 4.20 -8.63
CA VAL A 24 1.50 3.42 -8.01
C VAL A 24 1.53 2.01 -8.58
N VAL A 25 1.73 1.00 -7.72
CA VAL A 25 1.87 -0.42 -8.13
C VAL A 25 0.59 -1.23 -7.97
N ALA A 26 -0.33 -0.80 -7.10
CA ALA A 26 -1.58 -1.49 -6.84
C ALA A 26 -2.74 -0.51 -6.56
N GLU A 27 -3.87 -0.75 -7.21
CA GLU A 27 -5.11 -0.01 -6.98
C GLU A 27 -5.91 -0.70 -5.87
N THR A 28 -6.07 -0.02 -4.73
CA THR A 28 -6.77 -0.59 -3.56
C THR A 28 -8.27 -0.68 -3.82
N LYS A 29 -8.85 -1.89 -3.63
CA LYS A 29 -10.29 -2.14 -3.81
C LYS A 29 -11.04 -2.19 -2.49
N ARG A 30 -10.47 -2.81 -1.46
CA ARG A 30 -11.09 -2.90 -0.13
C ARG A 30 -10.05 -3.03 0.96
N VAL A 31 -10.10 -2.14 1.95
CA VAL A 31 -9.27 -2.24 3.16
C VAL A 31 -9.94 -3.19 4.16
N LEU A 32 -9.19 -4.16 4.66
CA LEU A 32 -9.66 -5.15 5.64
C LEU A 32 -9.13 -4.85 7.04
N MET A 33 -7.94 -4.27 7.13
CA MET A 33 -7.30 -3.91 8.39
C MET A 33 -8.01 -2.74 9.08
N ARG A 34 -8.12 -2.81 10.41
CA ARG A 34 -8.68 -1.73 11.22
C ARG A 34 -7.74 -0.54 11.26
N ARG A 35 -8.31 0.67 11.32
CA ARG A 35 -7.52 1.90 11.51
C ARG A 35 -6.84 1.86 12.88
N GLY A 36 -5.58 2.29 12.94
CA GLY A 36 -4.80 2.34 14.19
C GLY A 36 -4.03 1.06 14.55
N THR A 37 -4.17 -0.04 13.78
CA THR A 37 -3.33 -1.25 13.97
C THR A 37 -1.84 -0.96 13.80
N TYR A 38 -1.51 0.00 12.93
CA TYR A 38 -0.16 0.54 12.75
C TYR A 38 -0.17 2.06 12.95
N PRO A 39 0.85 2.65 13.62
CA PRO A 39 0.97 4.09 13.77
C PRO A 39 1.17 4.75 12.39
N LYS A 40 0.75 6.01 12.27
CA LYS A 40 0.96 6.79 11.04
C LYS A 40 2.46 7.07 10.88
N CYS A 41 3.07 6.58 9.80
CA CYS A 41 4.49 6.79 9.50
C CYS A 41 4.72 7.76 8.33
N TRP A 42 3.68 8.18 7.62
CA TRP A 42 3.79 9.22 6.61
C TRP A 42 3.70 10.61 7.25
N LYS A 43 4.40 11.59 6.67
CA LYS A 43 4.23 13.00 7.03
C LYS A 43 2.83 13.43 6.60
N SER A 44 1.89 13.47 7.54
CA SER A 44 0.69 14.30 7.38
C SER A 44 1.14 15.74 7.56
N GLY A 45 0.79 16.62 6.62
CA GLY A 45 1.13 18.06 6.68
C GLY A 45 0.39 18.82 7.78
N GLU A 46 0.33 18.28 8.99
CA GLU A 46 -0.07 19.01 10.19
C GLU A 46 1.21 19.59 10.81
N ALA A 47 1.26 20.91 10.86
CA ALA A 47 2.21 21.69 11.65
C ALA A 47 1.84 21.64 13.14
#